data_AF-A0A179IV31-F1
#
_entry.id   AF-A0A179IV31-F1
#
_cell.length_a   1.000
_cell.length_b   1.000
_cell.length_c   1.000
_cell.angle_alpha   90.00
_cell.angle_beta   90.00
_cell.angle_gamma   90.00
#
_symmetry.space_group_name_H-M   'P 1'
#
loop_
_entity.id
_entity.type
_entity.pdbx_description
1 polymer ?
#
loop_
_entity_poly.entity_id
_entity_poly.type
_entity_poly.pdbx_seq_one_letter_code
_entity_poly.pdbx_strand_id
1 'polypeptide(L)'
;MAAMPGIVAPIFSIVFFIVLAEFDGCISYFLTEAYRRGFGCLFTTYSPRLTKEGLIAVFGWVAVQAALFQWLPGPMNTGQQTPAGYIHSYRTNGLTAWVVTHDSLAALCWCGVVDAGFIPRNWSGLVAAMNLAGFLVSAFTYLKGCFFPTYSEDRAFSGSILYDFYIGVKLNPQVGTHFNFKLFSNGRPGIVAWTLIYSRDLSNLFYQYQNESLVQLTLLLITILHTIYIINFFINES
;
A
#
# COMPACT_ATOMS: atom_id res chain seq x y z
N MET A 1 -15.10 -12.55 -21.86
CA MET A 1 -13.62 -12.52 -21.78
C MET A 1 -13.15 -11.24 -21.05
N ALA A 2 -13.71 -10.93 -19.87
CA ALA A 2 -13.54 -9.62 -19.22
C ALA A 2 -12.99 -9.68 -17.78
N ALA A 3 -12.45 -10.84 -17.37
CA ALA A 3 -12.03 -11.10 -15.98
C ALA A 3 -10.51 -11.13 -15.76
N MET A 4 -9.70 -10.91 -16.81
CA MET A 4 -8.23 -10.98 -16.70
C MET A 4 -7.48 -9.84 -16.00
N PRO A 5 -8.02 -8.62 -15.73
CA PRO A 5 -7.17 -7.54 -15.20
C PRO A 5 -6.67 -7.77 -13.77
N GLY A 6 -7.40 -8.54 -12.93
CA GLY A 6 -7.08 -8.68 -11.50
C GLY A 6 -5.78 -9.41 -11.19
N ILE A 7 -5.33 -10.30 -12.08
CA ILE A 7 -4.10 -11.09 -11.89
C ILE A 7 -2.89 -10.40 -12.56
N VAL A 8 -3.12 -9.49 -13.52
CA VAL A 8 -2.05 -8.80 -14.24
C VAL A 8 -1.28 -7.86 -13.32
N ALA A 9 -1.97 -7.12 -12.45
CA ALA A 9 -1.34 -6.17 -11.54
C ALA A 9 -0.29 -6.79 -10.59
N PRO A 10 -0.57 -7.88 -9.84
CA PRO A 10 0.44 -8.52 -9.00
C PRO A 10 1.56 -9.18 -9.80
N ILE A 11 1.26 -9.77 -10.97
CA ILE A 11 2.31 -10.31 -11.85
C ILE A 11 3.25 -9.19 -12.29
N PHE A 12 2.71 -8.05 -12.70
CA PHE A 12 3.50 -6.89 -13.09
C PHE A 12 4.34 -6.36 -11.92
N SER A 13 3.76 -6.25 -10.73
CA SER A 13 4.49 -5.88 -9.51
C SER A 13 5.65 -6.83 -9.23
N ILE A 14 5.45 -8.14 -9.35
CA ILE A 14 6.49 -9.15 -9.16
C ILE A 14 7.57 -9.04 -10.24
N VAL A 15 7.19 -8.84 -11.51
CA VAL A 15 8.15 -8.66 -12.61
C VAL A 15 9.01 -7.42 -12.37
N PHE A 16 8.41 -6.28 -12.01
CA PHE A 16 9.15 -5.06 -11.69
C PHE A 16 10.10 -5.27 -10.52
N PHE A 17 9.66 -5.96 -9.48
CA PHE A 17 10.51 -6.34 -8.36
C PHE A 17 11.73 -7.16 -8.83
N ILE A 18 11.50 -8.21 -9.63
CA ILE A 18 12.59 -9.08 -10.14
C ILE A 18 13.56 -8.28 -11.00
N VAL A 19 13.06 -7.44 -11.91
CA VAL A 19 13.89 -6.62 -12.80
C VAL A 19 14.77 -5.66 -12.00
N LEU A 20 14.21 -5.00 -10.98
CA LEU A 20 14.94 -4.04 -10.15
C LEU A 20 15.91 -4.69 -9.17
N ALA A 21 15.57 -5.87 -8.64
CA ALA A 21 16.38 -6.54 -7.63
C ALA A 21 17.51 -7.40 -8.21
N GLU A 22 17.28 -8.07 -9.35
CA GLU A 22 18.17 -9.11 -9.88
C GLU A 22 18.82 -8.73 -11.22
N PHE A 23 18.25 -7.75 -11.95
CA PHE A 23 18.71 -7.36 -13.29
C PHE A 23 19.08 -5.88 -13.40
N ASP A 24 19.38 -5.22 -12.28
CA ASP A 24 19.79 -3.79 -12.21
C ASP A 24 18.84 -2.83 -12.95
N GLY A 25 17.56 -3.16 -13.03
CA GLY A 25 16.56 -2.36 -13.75
C GLY A 25 16.52 -2.56 -15.27
N CYS A 26 17.34 -3.45 -15.83
CA CYS A 26 17.38 -3.70 -17.27
C CYS A 26 16.35 -4.76 -17.71
N ILE A 27 15.26 -4.30 -18.32
CA ILE A 27 14.18 -5.17 -18.84
C ILE A 27 14.69 -6.11 -19.95
N SER A 28 15.65 -5.67 -20.77
CA SER A 28 16.21 -6.47 -21.87
C SER A 28 16.91 -7.74 -21.38
N TYR A 29 17.69 -7.65 -20.30
CA TYR A 29 18.33 -8.82 -19.69
C TYR A 29 17.32 -9.77 -19.09
N PHE A 30 16.31 -9.25 -18.39
CA PHE A 30 15.19 -10.06 -17.90
C PHE A 30 14.48 -10.82 -19.02
N LEU A 31 14.14 -10.15 -20.14
CA LEU A 31 13.46 -10.80 -21.28
C LEU A 31 14.33 -11.85 -21.97
N THR A 32 15.63 -11.58 -22.09
CA THR A 32 16.60 -12.54 -22.66
C THR A 32 16.69 -13.80 -21.79
N GLU A 33 16.73 -13.63 -20.47
CA GLU A 33 16.79 -14.76 -19.54
C GLU A 33 15.46 -15.50 -19.44
N ALA A 34 14.33 -14.78 -19.51
CA ALA A 34 13.01 -15.37 -19.60
C ALA A 34 12.82 -16.20 -20.88
N TYR A 35 13.38 -15.75 -22.00
CA TYR A 35 13.39 -16.52 -23.26
C TYR A 35 14.26 -17.78 -23.16
N ARG A 36 15.40 -17.71 -22.46
CA ARG A 36 16.35 -18.83 -22.31
C ARG A 36 15.88 -19.90 -21.33
N ARG A 37 15.41 -19.51 -20.14
CA ARG A 37 15.03 -20.44 -19.05
C ARG A 37 13.53 -20.69 -18.94
N GLY A 38 12.72 -19.88 -19.62
CA GLY A 38 11.27 -19.85 -19.48
C GLY A 38 10.82 -19.01 -18.27
N PHE A 39 9.70 -18.29 -18.44
CA PHE A 39 9.12 -17.45 -17.40
C PHE A 39 8.85 -18.20 -16.09
N GLY A 40 8.37 -19.45 -16.15
CA GLY A 40 8.04 -20.23 -14.96
C GLY A 40 9.23 -20.47 -14.02
N CYS A 41 10.40 -20.81 -14.58
CA CYS A 41 11.63 -21.02 -13.81
C CYS A 41 12.11 -19.71 -13.16
N LEU A 42 11.92 -18.60 -13.86
CA LEU A 42 12.33 -17.28 -13.40
C LEU A 42 11.45 -16.80 -12.24
N PHE A 43 10.13 -17.01 -12.33
CA PHE A 43 9.22 -16.76 -11.21
C PHE A 43 9.49 -17.67 -10.02
N THR A 44 9.73 -18.97 -10.18
CA THR A 44 10.00 -19.85 -9.03
C THR A 44 11.32 -19.52 -8.33
N THR A 45 12.30 -19.02 -9.07
CA THR A 45 13.64 -18.69 -8.55
C THR A 45 13.66 -17.35 -7.83
N TYR A 46 13.12 -16.30 -8.47
CA TYR A 46 13.28 -14.91 -8.02
C TYR A 46 12.02 -14.27 -7.44
N SER A 47 10.88 -14.97 -7.41
CA SER A 47 9.66 -14.38 -6.84
C SER A 47 9.85 -14.03 -5.36
N PRO A 48 9.22 -12.92 -4.92
CA PRO A 48 9.23 -12.54 -3.52
C PRO A 48 8.62 -13.66 -2.67
N ARG A 49 9.36 -14.10 -1.66
CA ARG A 49 8.92 -15.18 -0.77
C ARG A 49 8.12 -14.60 0.39
N LEU A 50 7.03 -15.26 0.72
CA LEU A 50 6.25 -14.88 1.89
C LEU A 50 7.02 -15.23 3.17
N THR A 51 7.44 -14.21 3.92
CA THR A 51 8.13 -14.36 5.21
C THR A 51 7.18 -14.05 6.36
N LYS A 52 7.42 -14.66 7.53
CA LYS A 52 6.57 -14.43 8.71
C LYS A 52 6.73 -12.99 9.19
N GLU A 53 7.95 -12.48 9.13
CA GLU A 53 8.34 -11.13 9.50
C GLU A 53 7.63 -10.10 8.60
N GLY A 54 7.57 -10.35 7.29
CA GLY A 54 6.86 -9.50 6.34
C GLY A 54 5.36 -9.49 6.56
N LEU A 55 4.75 -10.65 6.84
CA LEU A 55 3.34 -10.76 7.17
C LEU A 55 3.00 -9.98 8.45
N ILE A 56 3.73 -10.23 9.53
CA ILE A 56 3.51 -9.55 10.82
C ILE A 56 3.66 -8.04 10.65
N ALA A 57 4.68 -7.59 9.92
CA ALA A 57 4.90 -6.17 9.65
C ALA A 57 3.74 -5.53 8.86
N VAL A 58 3.28 -6.16 7.77
CA VAL A 58 2.20 -5.60 6.94
C VAL A 58 0.85 -5.62 7.67
N PHE A 59 0.49 -6.72 8.33
CA PHE A 59 -0.77 -6.79 9.08
C PHE A 59 -0.74 -5.88 10.31
N GLY A 60 0.38 -5.83 11.03
CA GLY A 60 0.57 -4.90 12.14
C GLY A 60 0.48 -3.45 11.68
N TRP A 61 1.09 -3.11 10.55
CA TRP A 61 0.98 -1.80 9.92
C TRP A 61 -0.46 -1.42 9.58
N VAL A 62 -1.19 -2.30 8.88
CA VAL A 62 -2.60 -2.07 8.53
C VAL A 62 -3.45 -1.92 9.79
N ALA A 63 -3.19 -2.71 10.84
CA ALA A 63 -3.90 -2.61 12.11
C ALA A 63 -3.63 -1.28 12.84
N VAL A 64 -2.38 -0.84 12.91
CA VAL A 64 -2.00 0.46 13.49
C VAL A 64 -2.65 1.61 12.71
N GLN A 65 -2.61 1.56 11.38
CA GLN A 65 -3.26 2.58 10.55
C GLN A 65 -4.79 2.58 10.72
N ALA A 66 -5.42 1.40 10.87
CA ALA A 66 -6.85 1.30 11.12
C ALA A 66 -7.22 1.87 12.51
N ALA A 67 -6.41 1.58 13.53
CA ALA A 67 -6.53 2.14 14.87
C ALA A 67 -6.42 3.68 14.86
N LEU A 68 -5.41 4.23 14.20
CA LEU A 68 -5.24 5.67 14.04
C LEU A 68 -6.42 6.29 13.30
N PHE A 69 -6.90 5.65 12.22
CA PHE A 69 -8.03 6.16 11.48
C PHE A 69 -9.31 6.25 12.34
N GLN A 70 -9.51 5.29 13.24
CA GLN A 70 -10.71 5.24 14.09
C GLN A 70 -10.63 6.12 15.34
N TRP A 71 -9.47 6.21 15.99
CA TRP A 71 -9.34 6.88 17.30
C TRP A 71 -8.80 8.30 17.23
N LEU A 72 -8.13 8.68 16.16
CA LEU A 72 -7.53 10.01 16.08
C LEU A 72 -8.62 11.08 15.83
N PRO A 73 -8.68 12.15 16.65
CA PRO A 73 -9.63 13.23 16.45
C PRO A 73 -9.35 13.96 15.13
N GLY A 74 -10.40 14.52 14.54
CA GLY A 74 -10.35 15.22 13.26
C GLY A 74 -11.71 15.76 12.86
N PRO A 75 -11.76 16.78 11.97
CA PRO A 75 -13.01 17.31 11.45
C PRO A 75 -13.83 16.25 10.71
N MET A 76 -15.15 16.42 10.74
CA MET A 76 -16.09 15.60 9.99
C MET A 76 -16.37 16.28 8.66
N ASN A 77 -15.93 15.67 7.57
CA ASN A 77 -16.19 16.15 6.22
C ASN A 77 -17.23 15.25 5.53
N THR A 78 -17.95 15.83 4.57
CA THR A 78 -18.97 15.13 3.79
C THR A 78 -18.39 14.72 2.44
N GLY A 79 -18.57 13.46 2.08
CA GLY A 79 -18.21 12.94 0.77
C GLY A 79 -19.18 13.30 -0.33
N GLN A 80 -18.82 12.89 -1.55
CA GLN A 80 -19.73 12.96 -2.69
C GLN A 80 -20.97 12.08 -2.46
N GLN A 81 -22.09 12.55 -2.98
CA GLN A 81 -23.37 11.84 -2.96
C GLN A 81 -23.25 10.53 -3.76
N THR A 82 -23.71 9.42 -3.19
CA THR A 82 -23.76 8.14 -3.90
C THR A 82 -24.84 8.15 -4.99
N PRO A 83 -24.81 7.21 -5.96
CA PRO A 83 -25.87 7.10 -6.97
C PRO A 83 -27.28 6.95 -6.37
N ALA A 84 -27.42 6.32 -5.19
CA ALA A 84 -28.69 6.24 -4.47
C ALA A 84 -29.04 7.49 -3.64
N GLY A 85 -28.19 8.51 -3.65
CA GLY A 85 -28.46 9.81 -3.04
C GLY A 85 -27.97 9.99 -1.60
N TYR A 86 -27.20 9.03 -1.07
CA TYR A 86 -26.68 9.12 0.30
C TYR A 86 -25.42 9.98 0.37
N ILE A 87 -25.36 10.89 1.35
CA ILE A 87 -24.15 11.65 1.68
C ILE A 87 -23.49 10.99 2.87
N HIS A 88 -22.22 10.63 2.71
CA HIS A 88 -21.46 9.96 3.74
C HIS A 88 -20.54 10.94 4.46
N SER A 89 -20.63 10.98 5.78
CA SER A 89 -19.68 11.73 6.60
C SER A 89 -18.51 10.84 7.00
N TYR A 90 -17.30 11.39 6.94
CA TYR A 90 -16.09 10.71 7.38
C TYR A 90 -15.17 11.68 8.10
N ARG A 91 -14.33 11.13 8.99
CA ARG A 91 -13.35 11.91 9.73
C ARG A 91 -12.10 12.09 8.87
N THR A 92 -11.71 13.33 8.62
CA THR A 92 -10.46 13.66 7.94
C THR A 92 -9.38 13.95 8.98
N ASN A 93 -8.45 13.00 9.11
CA ASN A 93 -7.38 13.03 10.11
C ASN A 93 -6.04 12.59 9.51
N GLY A 94 -5.87 12.70 8.19
CA GLY A 94 -4.73 12.13 7.48
C GLY A 94 -3.42 12.79 7.82
N LEU A 95 -3.39 14.12 7.92
CA LEU A 95 -2.19 14.85 8.29
C LEU A 95 -1.73 14.49 9.72
N THR A 96 -2.65 14.48 10.68
CA THR A 96 -2.32 14.12 12.07
C THR A 96 -1.90 12.65 12.17
N ALA A 97 -2.55 11.74 11.45
CA ALA A 97 -2.16 10.33 11.40
C ALA A 97 -0.76 10.16 10.79
N TRP A 98 -0.44 10.94 9.75
CA TRP A 98 0.88 10.97 9.14
C TRP A 98 1.95 11.43 10.14
N VAL A 99 1.75 12.57 10.80
CA VAL A 99 2.70 13.08 11.82
C VAL A 99 2.91 12.06 12.93
N VAL A 100 1.83 11.57 13.55
CA VAL A 100 1.90 10.59 14.64
C VAL A 100 2.63 9.32 14.22
N THR A 101 2.41 8.86 12.99
CA THR A 101 3.09 7.66 12.48
C THR A 101 4.60 7.88 12.32
N HIS A 102 5.01 9.03 11.77
CA HIS A 102 6.43 9.34 11.56
C HIS A 102 7.15 9.59 12.88
N ASP A 103 6.53 10.34 13.79
CA ASP A 103 7.08 10.61 15.12
C ASP A 103 7.20 9.31 15.94
N SER A 104 6.19 8.45 15.88
CA SER A 104 6.22 7.14 16.57
C SER A 104 7.33 6.25 15.99
N LEU A 105 7.48 6.21 14.66
CA LEU A 105 8.55 5.42 14.05
C LEU A 105 9.93 5.97 14.40
N ALA A 106 10.12 7.30 14.33
CA ALA A 106 11.37 7.95 14.71
C ALA A 106 11.73 7.68 16.17
N ALA A 107 10.75 7.75 17.08
CA ALA A 107 10.94 7.40 18.49
C ALA A 107 11.29 5.93 18.69
N LEU A 108 10.63 5.00 17.98
CA LEU A 108 10.92 3.57 18.06
C LEU A 108 12.32 3.23 17.53
N CYS A 109 12.77 3.92 16.46
CA CYS A 109 14.13 3.80 15.95
C CYS A 109 15.15 4.38 16.94
N TRP A 110 14.86 5.53 17.55
CA TRP A 110 15.73 6.14 18.55
C TRP A 110 15.89 5.27 19.80
N CYS A 111 14.82 4.62 20.24
CA CYS A 111 14.84 3.67 21.35
C CYS A 111 15.46 2.31 20.98
N GLY A 112 15.86 2.10 19.72
CA GLY A 112 16.45 0.85 19.25
C GLY A 112 15.47 -0.34 19.20
N VAL A 113 14.16 -0.07 19.31
CA VAL A 113 13.12 -1.13 19.27
C VAL A 113 12.88 -1.59 17.84
N VAL A 114 12.94 -0.66 16.88
CA VAL A 114 12.80 -0.95 15.45
C VAL A 114 14.10 -0.58 14.75
N ASP A 115 14.67 -1.54 14.03
CA ASP A 115 15.82 -1.26 13.18
C ASP A 115 15.35 -0.59 11.88
N ALA A 116 15.90 0.59 11.59
CA ALA A 116 15.69 1.30 10.33
C ALA A 116 16.03 0.43 9.09
N GLY A 117 16.96 -0.53 9.25
CA GLY A 117 17.33 -1.51 8.23
C GLY A 117 16.31 -2.64 8.02
N PHE A 118 15.22 -2.71 8.78
CA PHE A 118 14.24 -3.80 8.67
C PHE A 118 13.55 -3.84 7.30
N ILE A 119 13.10 -2.68 6.80
CA ILE A 119 12.41 -2.56 5.51
C ILE A 119 13.30 -3.03 4.34
N PRO A 120 14.55 -2.54 4.17
CA PRO A 120 15.42 -3.02 3.10
C PRO A 120 15.66 -4.53 3.16
N ARG A 121 15.95 -5.07 4.35
CA ARG A 121 16.30 -6.49 4.50
C ARG A 121 15.14 -7.43 4.22
N ASN A 122 13.93 -7.02 4.55
CA ASN A 122 12.71 -7.84 4.37
C ASN A 122 11.86 -7.39 3.18
N TRP A 123 12.41 -6.61 2.24
CA TRP A 123 11.66 -6.01 1.14
C TRP A 123 10.91 -7.05 0.30
N SER A 124 11.54 -8.18 -0.01
CA SER A 124 10.91 -9.30 -0.73
C SER A 124 9.67 -9.83 0.02
N GLY A 125 9.80 -10.05 1.32
CA GLY A 125 8.70 -10.48 2.18
C GLY A 125 7.56 -9.47 2.28
N LEU A 126 7.91 -8.18 2.35
CA LEU A 126 6.93 -7.09 2.37
C LEU A 126 6.15 -7.01 1.06
N VAL A 127 6.80 -7.10 -0.11
CA VAL A 127 6.13 -7.09 -1.42
C VAL A 127 5.14 -8.26 -1.55
N ALA A 128 5.54 -9.46 -1.16
CA ALA A 128 4.63 -10.62 -1.16
C ALA A 128 3.45 -10.42 -0.20
N ALA A 129 3.73 -9.97 1.03
CA ALA A 129 2.70 -9.76 2.05
C ALA A 129 1.72 -8.63 1.68
N MET A 130 2.18 -7.55 1.05
CA MET A 130 1.32 -6.46 0.57
C MET A 130 0.40 -6.91 -0.57
N ASN A 131 0.91 -7.70 -1.52
CA ASN A 131 0.07 -8.27 -2.57
C ASN A 131 -1.02 -9.19 -1.98
N LEU A 132 -0.65 -10.04 -1.01
CA LEU A 132 -1.61 -10.89 -0.30
C LEU A 132 -2.65 -10.05 0.46
N ALA A 133 -2.21 -9.03 1.20
CA ALA A 133 -3.10 -8.13 1.92
C ALA A 133 -4.09 -7.42 0.99
N GLY A 134 -3.64 -6.99 -0.20
CA GLY A 134 -4.49 -6.40 -1.23
C GLY A 134 -5.61 -7.35 -1.67
N PHE A 135 -5.28 -8.60 -1.97
CA PHE A 135 -6.28 -9.62 -2.30
C PHE A 135 -7.26 -9.88 -1.16
N LEU A 136 -6.78 -9.93 0.08
CA LEU A 136 -7.63 -10.13 1.26
C LEU A 136 -8.58 -8.95 1.50
N VAL A 137 -8.11 -7.71 1.33
CA VAL A 137 -8.96 -6.51 1.44
C VAL A 137 -10.03 -6.50 0.33
N SER A 138 -9.65 -6.81 -0.91
CA SER A 138 -10.62 -6.93 -2.01
C SER A 138 -11.66 -8.01 -1.75
N ALA A 139 -11.24 -9.21 -1.30
CA ALA A 139 -12.15 -10.27 -0.91
C ALA A 139 -13.08 -9.87 0.24
N PHE A 140 -12.56 -9.20 1.26
CA PHE A 140 -13.36 -8.70 2.38
C PHE A 140 -14.42 -7.71 1.90
N THR A 141 -14.04 -6.71 1.09
CA THR A 141 -14.99 -5.71 0.59
C THR A 141 -16.06 -6.30 -0.33
N TYR A 142 -15.68 -7.30 -1.16
CA TYR A 142 -16.62 -8.05 -2.00
C TYR A 142 -17.63 -8.85 -1.16
N LEU A 143 -17.14 -9.69 -0.25
CA LEU A 143 -18.00 -10.50 0.63
C LEU A 143 -18.96 -9.64 1.44
N LYS A 144 -18.45 -8.55 2.01
CA LYS A 144 -19.27 -7.61 2.75
C LYS A 144 -20.32 -6.93 1.87
N GLY A 145 -19.96 -6.53 0.64
CA GLY A 145 -20.91 -5.95 -0.32
C GLY A 145 -22.04 -6.91 -0.70
N CYS A 146 -21.75 -8.21 -0.77
CA CYS A 146 -22.72 -9.26 -1.06
C CYS A 146 -23.62 -9.59 0.13
N PHE A 147 -23.04 -9.87 1.30
CA PHE A 147 -23.75 -10.46 2.44
C PHE A 147 -24.24 -9.45 3.49
N PHE A 148 -23.54 -8.33 3.69
CA PHE A 148 -23.87 -7.35 4.73
C PHE A 148 -23.87 -5.92 4.18
N PRO A 149 -24.78 -5.60 3.23
CA PRO A 149 -24.85 -4.27 2.66
C PRO A 149 -25.40 -3.26 3.67
N THR A 150 -24.66 -2.18 3.93
CA THR A 150 -25.14 -1.04 4.73
C THR A 150 -26.34 -0.35 4.08
N TYR A 151 -26.34 -0.29 2.74
CA TYR A 151 -27.43 0.23 1.91
C TYR A 151 -27.58 -0.72 0.73
N SER A 152 -28.74 -1.37 0.61
CA SER A 152 -29.01 -2.36 -0.44
C SER A 152 -29.12 -1.74 -1.83
N GLU A 153 -29.47 -0.46 -1.88
CA GLU A 153 -29.74 0.35 -3.09
C GLU A 153 -28.47 0.78 -3.83
N ASP A 154 -27.34 0.89 -3.12
CA ASP A 154 -26.04 1.28 -3.68
C ASP A 154 -25.24 0.08 -4.26
N ARG A 155 -25.87 -1.08 -4.40
CA ARG A 155 -25.24 -2.28 -4.96
C ARG A 155 -25.40 -2.31 -6.48
N ALA A 156 -24.27 -2.43 -7.18
CA ALA A 156 -24.25 -2.69 -8.60
C ALA A 156 -23.64 -4.07 -8.85
N PHE A 157 -24.42 -4.97 -9.46
CA PHE A 157 -23.95 -6.28 -9.90
C PHE A 157 -23.97 -6.32 -11.43
N SER A 158 -22.87 -6.77 -12.03
CA SER A 158 -22.77 -6.96 -13.48
C SER A 158 -23.20 -8.35 -13.93
N GLY A 159 -23.40 -9.29 -12.98
CA GLY A 159 -23.78 -10.68 -13.26
C GLY A 159 -22.59 -11.63 -13.47
N SER A 160 -21.36 -11.13 -13.36
CA SER A 160 -20.12 -11.91 -13.40
C SER A 160 -19.35 -11.74 -12.10
N ILE A 161 -19.22 -12.82 -11.32
CA ILE A 161 -18.53 -12.82 -10.01
C ILE A 161 -17.11 -12.26 -10.12
N LEU A 162 -16.37 -12.63 -11.16
CA LEU A 162 -14.98 -12.19 -11.35
C LEU A 162 -14.89 -10.70 -11.68
N TYR A 163 -15.85 -10.17 -12.42
CA TYR A 163 -15.88 -8.74 -12.76
C TYR A 163 -16.33 -7.91 -11.55
N ASP A 164 -17.35 -8.38 -10.83
CA ASP A 164 -17.84 -7.74 -9.61
C ASP A 164 -16.80 -7.76 -8.48
N PHE A 165 -15.93 -8.78 -8.44
CA PHE A 165 -14.76 -8.82 -7.56
C PHE A 165 -13.70 -7.77 -7.95
N TYR A 166 -13.48 -7.56 -9.25
CA TYR A 166 -12.46 -6.63 -9.75
C TYR A 166 -12.87 -5.16 -9.59
N ILE A 167 -14.09 -4.81 -9.99
CA ILE A 167 -14.61 -3.44 -9.90
C ILE A 167 -15.13 -3.12 -8.49
N GLY A 168 -15.61 -4.14 -7.77
CA GLY A 168 -16.27 -3.99 -6.48
C GLY A 168 -17.78 -3.76 -6.62
N VAL A 169 -18.56 -4.34 -5.71
CA VAL A 169 -20.04 -4.29 -5.71
C VAL A 169 -20.59 -2.96 -5.19
N LYS A 170 -19.82 -2.23 -4.38
CA LYS A 170 -20.21 -0.97 -3.74
C LYS A 170 -19.12 0.08 -3.87
N LEU A 171 -19.51 1.30 -4.23
CA LEU A 171 -18.59 2.43 -4.44
C LEU A 171 -17.84 2.84 -3.16
N ASN A 172 -18.52 2.85 -2.00
CA ASN A 172 -17.96 3.27 -0.71
C ASN A 172 -18.33 2.26 0.40
N PRO A 173 -17.58 1.15 0.55
CA PRO A 173 -17.86 0.18 1.61
C PRO A 173 -17.55 0.77 3.00
N GLN A 174 -18.56 0.92 3.86
CA GLN A 174 -18.39 1.43 5.24
C GLN A 174 -18.55 0.37 6.31
N VAL A 175 -17.60 0.22 7.22
CA VAL A 175 -17.76 -0.64 8.41
C VAL A 175 -18.16 0.25 9.58
N GLY A 176 -19.33 0.00 10.16
CA GLY A 176 -19.92 0.91 11.13
C GLY A 176 -20.30 2.27 10.51
N THR A 177 -20.36 3.31 11.36
CA THR A 177 -20.85 4.64 10.99
C THR A 177 -19.79 5.58 10.44
N HIS A 178 -18.50 5.32 10.69
CA HIS A 178 -17.43 6.27 10.37
C HIS A 178 -16.25 5.67 9.59
N PHE A 179 -16.16 4.33 9.46
CA PHE A 179 -15.01 3.71 8.80
C PHE A 179 -15.27 3.50 7.31
N ASN A 180 -14.76 4.38 6.45
CA ASN A 180 -14.82 4.23 5.00
C ASN A 180 -13.58 3.49 4.48
N PHE A 181 -13.76 2.28 3.92
CA PHE A 181 -12.66 1.45 3.41
C PHE A 181 -11.94 2.07 2.22
N LYS A 182 -12.64 2.80 1.34
CA LYS A 182 -12.04 3.42 0.17
C LYS A 182 -11.08 4.53 0.59
N LEU A 183 -11.53 5.40 1.49
CA LEU A 183 -10.69 6.47 2.03
C LEU A 183 -9.53 5.90 2.84
N PHE A 184 -9.81 4.90 3.69
CA PHE A 184 -8.80 4.22 4.48
C PHE A 184 -7.71 3.65 3.58
N SER A 185 -8.05 2.79 2.61
CA SER A 185 -7.08 2.10 1.77
C SER A 185 -6.28 3.05 0.88
N ASN A 186 -6.90 4.13 0.37
CA ASN A 186 -6.22 5.09 -0.48
C ASN A 186 -5.22 5.94 0.31
N GLY A 187 -5.67 6.52 1.43
CA GLY A 187 -4.90 7.51 2.17
C GLY A 187 -3.94 6.94 3.20
N ARG A 188 -4.29 5.86 3.91
CA ARG A 188 -3.56 5.44 5.11
C ARG A 188 -2.50 4.38 4.82
N PRO A 189 -2.82 3.10 4.56
CA PRO A 189 -1.80 2.08 4.44
C PRO A 189 -0.97 2.23 3.17
N GLY A 190 -1.48 2.92 2.12
CA GLY A 190 -0.76 3.18 0.87
C GLY A 190 0.13 4.41 0.95
N ILE A 191 -0.46 5.61 0.99
CA ILE A 191 0.28 6.88 0.91
C ILE A 191 1.20 7.09 2.12
N VAL A 192 0.79 6.71 3.34
CA VAL A 192 1.69 6.81 4.50
C VAL A 192 2.81 5.78 4.43
N ALA A 193 2.55 4.57 3.92
CA ALA A 193 3.63 3.60 3.72
C ALA A 193 4.62 4.07 2.64
N TRP A 194 4.16 4.85 1.67
CA TRP A 194 5.02 5.41 0.64
C TRP A 194 6.11 6.31 1.24
N THR A 195 5.76 7.19 2.19
CA THR A 195 6.76 7.96 2.94
C THR A 195 7.72 7.09 3.77
N LEU A 196 7.24 5.98 4.34
CA LEU A 196 8.10 5.07 5.09
C LEU A 196 9.13 4.36 4.20
N ILE A 197 8.75 4.01 2.98
CA ILE A 197 9.68 3.41 2.00
C ILE A 197 10.79 4.42 1.65
N TYR A 198 10.50 5.71 1.52
CA TYR A 198 11.54 6.73 1.31
C TYR A 198 12.40 6.99 2.55
N SER A 199 11.87 6.79 3.76
CA SER A 199 12.68 6.86 4.98
C SER A 199 13.76 5.77 5.03
N ARG A 200 13.52 4.61 4.37
CA ARG A 200 14.56 3.61 4.08
C ARG A 200 15.63 4.19 3.15
N ASP A 201 15.25 4.88 2.09
CA ASP A 201 16.22 5.42 1.13
C ASP A 201 17.15 6.43 1.81
N LEU A 202 16.62 7.25 2.72
CA LEU A 202 17.42 8.09 3.61
C LEU A 202 18.34 7.26 4.52
N SER A 203 17.86 6.17 5.10
CA SER A 203 18.68 5.29 5.96
C SER A 203 19.83 4.64 5.17
N ASN A 204 19.56 4.21 3.94
CA ASN A 204 20.59 3.69 3.03
C ASN A 204 21.57 4.79 2.61
N LEU A 205 21.11 6.02 2.41
CA LEU A 205 21.95 7.18 2.13
C LEU A 205 22.92 7.47 3.29
N PHE A 206 22.44 7.41 4.53
CA PHE A 206 23.29 7.54 5.72
C PHE A 206 24.32 6.41 5.81
N TYR A 207 23.92 5.18 5.49
CA TYR A 207 24.83 4.04 5.44
C TYR A 207 25.92 4.20 4.35
N GLN A 208 25.54 4.67 3.16
CA GLN A 208 26.49 4.98 2.08
C GLN A 208 27.42 6.14 2.46
N TYR A 209 26.90 7.17 3.11
CA TYR A 209 27.70 8.29 3.59
C TYR A 209 28.78 7.85 4.59
N GLN A 210 28.45 6.92 5.49
CA GLN A 210 29.38 6.40 6.48
C GLN A 210 30.50 5.54 5.86
N ASN A 211 30.21 4.83 4.77
CA ASN A 211 31.15 3.89 4.15
C ASN A 211 31.94 4.49 2.98
N GLU A 212 31.32 5.35 2.18
CA GLU A 212 31.88 5.86 0.92
C GLU A 212 32.04 7.39 0.90
N SER A 213 31.65 8.10 1.97
CA SER A 213 31.74 9.57 2.11
C SER A 213 31.07 10.37 0.98
N LEU A 214 30.17 9.72 0.21
CA LEU A 214 29.41 10.30 -0.89
C LEU A 214 27.93 10.25 -0.58
N VAL A 215 27.27 11.41 -0.71
CA VAL A 215 25.81 11.53 -0.62
C VAL A 215 25.26 11.60 -2.04
N GLN A 216 24.44 10.64 -2.43
CA GLN A 216 23.74 10.68 -3.70
C GLN A 216 22.63 11.75 -3.67
N LEU A 217 22.94 12.95 -4.17
CA LEU A 217 22.05 14.11 -4.17
C LEU A 217 20.68 13.82 -4.83
N THR A 218 20.66 12.97 -5.85
CA THR A 218 19.43 12.55 -6.54
C THR A 218 18.45 11.86 -5.60
N LEU A 219 18.95 11.01 -4.69
CA LEU A 219 18.11 10.28 -3.75
C LEU A 219 17.48 11.23 -2.73
N LEU A 220 18.27 12.18 -2.21
CA LEU A 220 17.78 13.23 -1.32
C LEU A 220 16.70 14.09 -1.98
N LEU A 221 16.93 14.53 -3.22
CA LEU A 221 15.96 15.33 -3.97
C LEU A 221 14.64 14.58 -4.18
N ILE A 222 14.71 13.31 -4.58
CA ILE A 222 13.55 12.44 -4.76
C ILE A 222 12.76 12.31 -3.44
N THR A 223 13.44 12.08 -2.32
CA THR A 223 12.76 11.98 -1.02
C THR A 223 12.06 13.27 -0.63
N ILE A 224 12.69 14.43 -0.84
CA ILE A 224 12.08 15.73 -0.52
C ILE A 224 10.84 15.98 -1.38
N LEU A 225 10.93 15.77 -2.69
CA LEU A 225 9.82 16.01 -3.62
C LEU A 225 8.61 15.11 -3.30
N HIS A 226 8.85 13.83 -3.01
CA HIS A 226 7.77 12.93 -2.60
C HIS A 226 7.16 13.31 -1.26
N THR A 227 7.97 13.77 -0.30
CA THR A 227 7.47 14.25 1.00
C THR A 227 6.55 15.46 0.82
N ILE A 228 6.96 16.43 -0.01
CA ILE A 228 6.13 17.61 -0.33
C ILE A 228 4.82 17.18 -1.01
N TYR A 229 4.88 16.26 -1.97
CA TYR A 229 3.68 15.73 -2.64
C TYR A 229 2.70 15.10 -1.66
N ILE A 230 3.20 14.27 -0.73
CA ILE A 230 2.36 13.56 0.24
C ILE A 230 1.77 14.52 1.27
N ILE A 231 2.54 15.49 1.75
CA ILE A 231 2.02 16.53 2.65
C ILE A 231 0.93 17.34 1.93
N ASN A 232 1.15 17.74 0.67
CA ASN A 232 0.15 18.44 -0.12
C ASN A 232 -1.12 17.60 -0.33
N PHE A 233 -1.00 16.28 -0.51
CA PHE A 233 -2.14 15.38 -0.57
C PHE A 233 -2.96 15.40 0.73
N PHE A 234 -2.30 15.36 1.91
CA PHE A 234 -3.00 15.38 3.20
C PHE A 234 -3.56 16.75 3.58
N ILE A 235 -2.94 17.84 3.14
CA ILE A 235 -3.48 19.20 3.33
C ILE A 235 -4.78 19.36 2.52
N ASN A 236 -4.83 18.81 1.31
CA ASN A 236 -6.00 18.86 0.43
C ASN A 236 -6.91 17.62 0.57
N GLU A 237 -6.91 16.96 1.74
CA GLU A 237 -7.78 15.82 2.02
C GLU A 237 -9.26 16.23 2.22
N SER A 238 -9.52 17.53 2.40
CA SER A 238 -10.84 18.09 2.72
C SER A 238 -11.76 18.30 1.51
#